data_AF-A0A5C5UVW5-F1
#
_entry.id   AF-A0A5C5UVW5-F1
#
_cell.length_a   1.000
_cell.length_b   1.000
_cell.length_c   1.000
_cell.angle_alpha   90.00
_cell.angle_beta   90.00
_cell.angle_gamma   90.00
#
_symmetry.space_group_name_H-M   'P 1'
#
loop_
_entity.id
_entity.type
_entity.pdbx_description
1 polymer ?
#
loop_
_entity_poly.entity_id
_entity_poly.type
_entity_poly.pdbx_seq_one_letter_code
_entity_poly.pdbx_strand_id
1 'polypeptide(L)'
;MTDEEFDRLLDAWFGNAARVLEPGRAFYIWGGYANCANYPPYLKQHDLYFSQAIIWDKQHPVLTRKDFMGAHEWCFYGWEAFTGNKAERVTG
;
A
#
# COMPACT_ATOMS: atom_id res chain seq x y z
N MET A 1 20.68 -4.83 2.41
CA MET A 1 19.48 -5.17 3.19
C MET A 1 19.09 -6.57 2.78
N THR A 2 18.87 -7.48 3.73
CA THR A 2 18.34 -8.82 3.45
C THR A 2 16.82 -8.72 3.29
N ASP A 3 16.19 -9.71 2.66
CA ASP A 3 14.74 -9.75 2.51
C ASP A 3 14.04 -9.76 3.88
N GLU A 4 14.57 -10.54 4.83
CA GLU A 4 14.07 -10.60 6.22
C GLU A 4 14.11 -9.23 6.93
N GLU A 5 15.18 -8.46 6.73
CA GLU A 5 15.29 -7.14 7.34
C GLU A 5 14.34 -6.15 6.66
N PHE A 6 14.13 -6.27 5.35
CA PHE A 6 13.15 -5.46 4.65
C PHE A 6 11.72 -5.74 5.13
N ASP A 7 11.39 -7.02 5.28
CA ASP A 7 10.12 -7.50 5.82
C ASP A 7 9.87 -6.97 7.23
N ARG A 8 10.88 -7.04 8.11
CA ARG A 8 10.82 -6.46 9.45
C ARG A 8 10.53 -4.96 9.43
N LEU A 9 11.12 -4.22 8.50
CA LEU A 9 10.92 -2.78 8.36
C LEU A 9 9.52 -2.45 7.84
N LEU A 10 9.00 -3.22 6.88
CA LEU A 10 7.63 -3.06 6.39
C LEU A 10 6.62 -3.33 7.50
N ASP A 11 6.80 -4.43 8.23
CA ASP A 11 5.95 -4.78 9.36
C ASP A 11 5.91 -3.66 10.42
N ALA A 12 7.08 -3.18 10.83
CA ALA A 12 7.19 -2.09 11.80
C ALA A 12 6.55 -0.78 11.30
N TRP A 13 6.70 -0.47 10.00
CA TRP A 13 6.17 0.76 9.42
C TRP A 13 4.64 0.75 9.35
N PHE A 14 4.06 -0.30 8.79
CA PHE A 14 2.59 -0.45 8.68
C PHE A 14 1.94 -0.64 10.06
N GLY A 15 2.56 -1.40 10.96
CA GLY A 15 2.07 -1.55 12.33
C GLY A 15 2.08 -0.24 13.11
N ASN A 16 3.10 0.60 12.90
CA ASN A 16 3.12 1.93 13.51
C ASN A 16 2.02 2.84 12.96
N ALA A 17 1.70 2.75 11.65
CA ALA A 17 0.60 3.50 11.05
C ALA A 17 -0.77 3.03 11.59
N ALA A 18 -1.01 1.71 11.63
CA ALA A 18 -2.24 1.15 12.16
C ALA A 18 -2.46 1.50 13.63
N ARG A 19 -1.40 1.53 14.45
CA ARG A 19 -1.48 1.90 15.87
C ARG A 19 -2.05 3.30 16.12
N VAL A 20 -1.87 4.24 15.19
CA VAL A 20 -2.25 5.65 15.39
C VAL A 20 -3.44 6.10 14.55
N LEU A 21 -3.87 5.29 13.59
CA LEU A 21 -5.04 5.58 12.76
C LEU A 21 -6.31 5.30 13.59
N GLU A 22 -7.31 6.17 13.51
CA GLU A 22 -8.60 5.92 14.18
C GLU A 22 -9.51 5.04 13.29
N PRO A 23 -10.45 4.28 13.89
CA PRO A 23 -11.32 3.39 13.14
C PRO A 23 -12.06 4.09 12.00
N GLY A 24 -11.91 3.56 10.78
CA GLY A 24 -12.54 4.08 9.57
C GLY A 24 -11.85 5.29 8.94
N ARG A 25 -10.69 5.73 9.45
CA ARG A 25 -9.91 6.80 8.81
C ARG A 25 -9.13 6.27 7.61
N ALA A 26 -9.07 7.11 6.58
CA ALA A 26 -8.38 6.80 5.35
C ALA A 26 -6.86 6.95 5.46
N PHE A 27 -6.15 6.19 4.64
CA PHE A 27 -4.73 6.36 4.37
C PHE A 27 -4.47 6.48 2.86
N TYR A 28 -3.36 7.12 2.51
CA TYR A 28 -2.85 7.25 1.16
C TYR A 28 -1.35 6.99 1.20
N ILE A 29 -0.90 5.92 0.56
CA ILE A 29 0.52 5.53 0.53
C ILE A 29 1.01 5.58 -0.90
N TRP A 30 1.90 6.53 -1.20
CA TRP A 30 2.49 6.67 -2.52
C TRP A 30 3.73 5.78 -2.68
N GLY A 31 3.85 5.13 -3.83
CA GLY A 31 4.99 4.29 -4.16
C GLY A 31 5.04 3.89 -5.62
N GLY A 32 6.20 3.39 -6.06
CA GLY A 32 6.34 2.80 -7.38
C GLY A 32 5.68 1.43 -7.47
N TYR A 33 5.41 0.99 -8.71
CA TYR A 33 4.80 -0.32 -9.01
C TYR A 33 5.56 -1.53 -8.41
N ALA A 34 6.85 -1.39 -8.09
CA ALA A 34 7.63 -2.44 -7.45
C ALA A 34 7.07 -2.84 -6.06
N ASN A 35 6.32 -1.95 -5.42
CA ASN A 35 5.72 -2.21 -4.10
C ASN A 35 4.38 -2.96 -4.16
N CYS A 36 3.84 -3.24 -5.36
CA CYS A 36 2.59 -3.97 -5.50
C CYS A 36 2.63 -5.37 -4.87
N ALA A 37 3.81 -5.99 -4.79
CA ALA A 37 3.99 -7.25 -4.08
C ALA A 37 4.27 -7.05 -2.57
N ASN A 38 4.96 -5.97 -2.21
CA ASN A 38 5.51 -5.79 -0.87
C ASN A 38 4.50 -5.26 0.14
N TYR A 39 3.60 -4.34 -0.25
CA TYR A 39 2.71 -3.64 0.69
C TYR A 39 1.44 -4.42 1.07
N PRO A 40 0.74 -5.12 0.15
CA PRO A 40 -0.52 -5.77 0.48
C PRO A 40 -0.47 -6.79 1.64
N PRO A 41 0.58 -7.63 1.80
CA PRO A 41 0.67 -8.55 2.92
C PRO A 41 0.61 -7.84 4.28
N TYR A 42 1.37 -6.75 4.45
CA TYR A 42 1.44 -6.00 5.71
C TYR A 42 0.22 -5.12 5.96
N LEU A 43 -0.37 -4.53 4.90
CA LEU A 43 -1.66 -3.85 5.00
C LEU A 43 -2.73 -4.80 5.58
N LYS A 44 -2.81 -6.02 5.04
CA LYS A 44 -3.71 -7.06 5.54
C LYS A 44 -3.39 -7.49 6.97
N GLN A 45 -2.11 -7.66 7.29
CA GLN A 45 -1.68 -8.08 8.63
C GLN A 45 -2.08 -7.09 9.72
N HIS A 46 -2.08 -5.79 9.41
CA HIS A 46 -2.35 -4.71 10.36
C HIS A 46 -3.78 -4.12 10.24
N ASP A 47 -4.73 -4.88 9.67
CA ASP A 47 -6.13 -4.47 9.50
C ASP A 47 -6.34 -3.14 8.75
N LEU A 48 -5.40 -2.80 7.87
CA LEU A 48 -5.48 -1.67 6.96
C LEU A 48 -6.10 -2.13 5.64
N TYR A 49 -7.41 -1.92 5.49
CA TYR A 49 -8.14 -2.33 4.31
C TYR A 49 -7.68 -1.56 3.08
N PHE A 50 -7.22 -2.26 2.05
CA PHE A 50 -6.89 -1.68 0.75
C PHE A 50 -8.13 -1.65 -0.14
N SER A 51 -8.51 -0.46 -0.62
CA SER A 51 -9.71 -0.25 -1.43
C SER A 51 -9.39 -0.13 -2.91
N GLN A 52 -8.48 0.77 -3.29
CA GLN A 52 -8.18 1.02 -4.70
C GLN A 52 -6.74 1.50 -4.89
N ALA A 53 -6.19 1.20 -6.07
CA ALA A 53 -4.97 1.82 -6.56
C ALA A 53 -5.34 3.09 -7.34
N ILE A 54 -4.91 4.25 -6.85
CA ILE A 54 -5.00 5.51 -7.59
C ILE A 54 -3.71 5.66 -8.39
N ILE A 55 -3.82 5.92 -9.70
CA ILE A 55 -2.67 6.09 -10.58
C ILE A 55 -2.46 7.58 -10.83
N TRP A 56 -1.30 8.09 -10.39
CA TRP A 56 -0.83 9.39 -10.85
C TRP A 56 -0.07 9.19 -12.15
N ASP A 57 -0.72 9.49 -13.27
CA ASP A 57 -0.06 9.67 -14.56
C ASP A 57 0.67 11.03 -14.58
N LYS A 58 1.99 10.98 -14.71
CA LYS A 58 2.85 12.16 -14.66
C LYS A 58 2.87 12.92 -15.98
N GLN A 59 2.38 12.32 -17.07
CA GLN A 59 2.35 12.88 -18.43
C GLN A 59 3.72 13.27 -19.02
N HIS A 60 4.80 13.12 -18.25
CA HIS A 60 6.19 13.41 -18.61
C HIS A 60 7.06 12.21 -18.20
N PRO A 61 7.14 11.18 -19.06
CA PRO A 61 7.81 9.94 -18.70
C PRO A 61 9.31 10.14 -18.55
N VAL A 62 9.90 9.51 -17.53
CA VAL A 62 11.34 9.57 -17.24
C VAL A 62 12.06 8.52 -18.09
N LEU A 63 13.13 8.93 -18.78
CA LEU A 63 14.03 8.01 -19.48
C LEU A 63 14.72 7.10 -18.46
N THR A 64 14.62 5.78 -18.66
CA THR A 64 15.20 4.78 -17.76
C THR A 64 16.06 3.77 -18.52
N ARG A 65 16.76 2.90 -17.79
CA ARG A 65 17.44 1.72 -18.33
C ARG A 65 16.56 0.45 -18.29
N LYS A 66 15.24 0.60 -18.17
CA LYS A 66 14.27 -0.50 -18.15
C LYS A 66 13.57 -0.61 -19.51
N ASP A 67 12.79 -1.67 -19.69
CA ASP A 67 12.05 -1.94 -20.94
C ASP A 67 11.04 -0.83 -21.29
N PHE A 68 10.50 -0.11 -20.30
CA PHE A 68 9.58 1.01 -20.47
C PHE A 68 9.99 2.22 -19.64
N MET A 69 9.53 3.40 -20.05
CA MET A 69 9.77 4.65 -19.33
C MET A 69 8.83 4.76 -18.12
N GLY A 70 9.36 5.25 -17.01
CA GLY A 70 8.56 5.48 -15.80
C GLY A 70 7.65 6.69 -16.01
N ALA A 71 6.34 6.45 -16.14
CA ALA A 71 5.35 7.48 -16.44
C ALA A 71 4.30 7.69 -15.34
N HIS A 72 4.25 6.83 -14.32
CA HIS A 72 3.22 6.91 -13.29
C HIS A 72 3.72 6.50 -11.90
N GLU A 73 2.95 6.88 -10.88
CA GLU A 73 3.07 6.38 -9.51
C GLU A 73 1.75 5.78 -9.02
N TRP A 74 1.86 4.83 -8.11
CA TRP A 74 0.73 4.19 -7.45
C TRP A 74 0.49 4.86 -6.10
N CYS A 75 -0.78 5.10 -5.78
CA CYS A 75 -1.22 5.35 -4.43
C CYS A 75 -2.08 4.20 -3.97
N PHE A 76 -1.64 3.54 -2.89
CA PHE A 76 -2.41 2.54 -2.19
C PHE A 76 -3.37 3.27 -1.25
N TYR A 77 -4.65 3.35 -1.65
CA TYR A 77 -5.70 4.02 -0.88
C TYR A 77 -6.55 2.99 -0.15
N GLY A 78 -6.90 3.32 1.09
CA GLY A 78 -7.65 2.45 1.97
C GLY A 78 -8.03 3.13 3.28
N TRP A 79 -8.46 2.36 4.26
CA TRP A 79 -8.81 2.83 5.60
C TRP A 79 -8.58 1.76 6.66
N GLU A 80 -8.48 2.15 7.94
CA GLU A 80 -8.48 1.19 9.04
C GLU A 80 -9.84 0.49 9.13
N ALA A 81 -9.84 -0.84 9.23
CA ALA A 81 -11.08 -1.60 9.39
C ALA A 81 -11.84 -1.19 10.66
N PHE A 82 -13.17 -1.08 10.56
CA PHE A 82 -14.04 -0.77 11.70
C PHE A 82 -15.30 -1.63 11.67
N THR A 83 -16.04 -1.72 12.78
CA THR A 83 -17.20 -2.61 12.93
C THR A 83 -18.28 -2.46 11.86
N GLY A 84 -18.43 -1.28 11.24
CA GLY A 84 -19.37 -1.02 10.13
C GLY A 84 -18.81 -1.32 8.73
N ASN A 85 -17.52 -1.62 8.63
CA ASN A 85 -16.81 -1.94 7.39
C ASN A 85 -15.76 -3.04 7.63
N LYS A 86 -16.09 -4.02 8.48
CA LYS A 86 -15.52 -5.36 8.35
C LYS A 86 -16.10 -5.90 7.05
N ALA A 87 -15.63 -5.34 5.94
CA ALA A 87 -15.99 -5.73 4.60
C ALA A 87 -15.94 -7.25 4.60
N GLU A 88 -17.11 -7.84 4.44
CA GLU A 88 -17.32 -9.15 3.86
C GLU A 88 -16.06 -10.02 3.81
N ARG A 89 -16.03 -11.05 4.69
CA ARG A 89 -15.22 -12.25 4.51
C ARG A 89 -15.64 -13.00 3.23
N VAL A 90 -15.63 -12.32 2.08
CA VAL A 90 -15.88 -12.86 0.76
C VAL A 90 -14.49 -12.93 0.13
N THR A 91 -13.80 -14.06 0.32
CA THR A 91 -13.73 -15.09 -0.75
C THR A 91 -13.56 -14.44 -2.12
N GLY A 92 -12.30 -14.10 -2.41
CA GLY A 92 -11.71 -14.28 -3.73
C GLY A 92 -10.58 -15.29 -3.57
#